data_AF-A0A6M5Z4G3-F1
#
_entry.id   AF-A0A6M5Z4G3-F1
#
_cell.length_a   1.000
_cell.length_b   1.000
_cell.length_c   1.000
_cell.angle_alpha   90.00
_cell.angle_beta   90.00
_cell.angle_gamma   90.00
#
_symmetry.space_group_name_H-M   'P 1'
#
loop_
_entity.id
_entity.type
_entity.pdbx_description
1 polymer ?
#
loop_
_entity_poly.entity_id
_entity_poly.type
_entity_poly.pdbx_seq_one_letter_code
_entity_poly.pdbx_strand_id
1 'polypeptide(L)' 'MTAPVEQTPASAALGREKLTVHLDGALVNRVKNAAYWNPRLTIARIAEAGIRLAIEQVERDNGGAYPRREAELLGGRPIK' A
#
# COMPACT_ATOMS: atom_id res chain seq x y z
N MET A 1 -20.09 12.66 -35.68
CA MET A 1 -20.64 13.31 -34.46
C MET A 1 -20.99 12.20 -33.49
N THR A 2 -19.97 11.55 -32.93
CA THR A 2 -19.51 11.67 -31.52
C THR A 2 -20.47 10.98 -30.55
N ALA A 3 -20.19 9.71 -30.26
CA ALA A 3 -20.77 8.99 -29.13
C ALA A 3 -20.29 9.64 -27.82
N PRO A 4 -21.15 9.83 -26.82
CA PRO A 4 -20.71 10.23 -25.49
C PRO A 4 -20.03 9.02 -24.84
N VAL A 5 -18.73 9.13 -24.56
CA VAL A 5 -18.04 8.19 -23.67
C VAL A 5 -18.57 8.43 -22.27
N GLU A 6 -19.41 7.51 -21.83
CA GLU A 6 -19.88 7.40 -20.46
C GLU A 6 -18.66 7.25 -19.57
N GLN A 7 -18.27 8.33 -18.89
CA GLN A 7 -17.22 8.31 -17.90
C GLN A 7 -17.77 7.56 -16.70
N THR A 8 -17.53 6.25 -16.65
CA THR A 8 -17.70 5.46 -15.44
C THR A 8 -16.85 6.13 -14.36
N PRO A 9 -17.44 6.67 -13.28
CA PRO A 9 -16.64 7.13 -12.16
C PRO A 9 -15.94 5.90 -11.61
N ALA A 10 -14.61 5.91 -11.68
CA ALA A 10 -13.74 4.95 -11.04
C ALA A 10 -14.25 4.76 -9.61
N SER A 11 -14.85 3.60 -9.37
CA SER A 11 -15.31 3.19 -8.06
C SER A 11 -14.13 3.33 -7.12
N ALA A 12 -14.16 4.35 -6.27
CA ALA A 12 -13.21 4.47 -5.18
C ALA A 12 -13.44 3.25 -4.30
N ALA A 13 -12.70 2.18 -4.58
CA ALA A 13 -12.76 0.95 -3.84
C ALA A 13 -12.32 1.27 -2.41
N LEU A 14 -13.31 1.49 -1.54
CA LEU A 14 -13.20 1.42 -0.08
C LEU A 14 -12.97 -0.05 0.34
N GLY A 15 -12.09 -0.75 -0.36
CA GLY A 15 -11.79 -2.17 -0.18
C GLY A 15 -10.42 -2.33 0.44
N ARG A 16 -10.33 -3.11 1.52
CA ARG A 16 -9.03 -3.58 2.01
C ARG A 16 -8.39 -4.44 0.91
N GLU A 17 -7.26 -3.99 0.37
CA GLU A 17 -6.49 -4.74 -0.62
C GLU A 17 -5.54 -5.72 0.06
N LYS A 18 -5.37 -6.92 -0.54
CA LYS A 18 -4.43 -7.93 -0.04
C LYS A 18 -3.05 -7.71 -0.67
N LEU A 19 -2.09 -7.31 0.15
CA LEU A 19 -0.68 -7.23 -0.23
C LEU A 19 0.08 -8.43 0.36
N THR A 20 0.65 -9.28 -0.50
CA THR A 20 1.56 -10.36 -0.08
C THR A 20 2.98 -9.93 -0.35
N VAL A 21 3.81 -9.86 0.69
CA VAL A 21 5.24 -9.53 0.57
C VAL A 21 6.06 -10.56 1.33
N HIS A 22 7.27 -10.81 0.83
CA HIS A 22 8.25 -11.60 1.54
C HIS A 22 9.04 -10.67 2.46
N LEU A 23 9.00 -10.95 3.76
CA LEU A 23 9.74 -10.22 4.78
C LEU A 23 10.75 -11.16 5.43
N ASP A 24 11.79 -10.58 6.01
CA ASP A 24 12.75 -11.34 6.81
C ASP A 24 12.07 -12.04 8.00
N GLY A 25 12.47 -13.29 8.26
CA GLY A 25 11.86 -14.11 9.31
C GLY A 25 12.00 -13.52 10.71
N ALA A 26 13.11 -12.83 11.01
CA ALA A 26 13.30 -12.17 12.30
C ALA A 26 12.35 -10.98 12.46
N LEU A 27 12.11 -10.22 11.38
CA LEU A 27 11.13 -9.12 11.39
C LEU A 27 9.71 -9.65 11.62
N VAL A 28 9.32 -10.72 10.92
CA VAL A 28 8.01 -11.37 11.10
C VAL A 28 7.80 -11.81 12.54
N ASN A 29 8.81 -12.44 13.16
CA ASN A 29 8.74 -12.85 14.56
C ASN A 29 8.59 -11.64 15.49
N ARG A 30 9.29 -10.53 15.24
CA ARG A 30 9.14 -9.31 16.04
C ARG A 30 7.73 -8.73 15.96
N VAL A 31 7.14 -8.73 14.76
CA VAL A 31 5.77 -8.27 14.54
C VAL A 31 4.77 -9.17 15.25
N LYS A 32 4.95 -10.50 15.18
CA LYS A 32 4.13 -11.47 15.92
C LYS A 32 4.22 -11.25 17.43
N ASN A 33 5.43 -11.04 17.97
CA ASN A 33 5.64 -10.76 19.39
C ASN A 33 4.93 -9.46 19.81
N ALA A 34 5.05 -8.40 19.02
CA ALA A 34 4.40 -7.12 19.31
C ALA A 34 2.87 -7.23 19.33
N ALA A 35 2.28 -8.00 18.41
CA ALA A 35 0.85 -8.27 18.38
C ALA A 35 0.41 -9.22 19.51
N TYR A 36 1.26 -10.17 19.92
CA TYR A 36 0.99 -11.08 21.03
C TYR A 36 0.89 -10.34 22.37
N TRP A 37 1.84 -9.43 22.64
CA TRP A 37 1.86 -8.66 23.88
C TRP A 37 0.84 -7.52 23.92
N ASN A 38 0.33 -7.07 22.77
CA ASN A 38 -0.67 -6.01 22.68
C ASN A 38 -1.95 -6.51 21.99
N PRO A 39 -2.98 -6.92 22.74
CA PRO A 39 -4.22 -7.45 22.16
C PRO A 39 -5.01 -6.41 21.33
N ARG A 40 -4.68 -5.12 21.43
CA ARG A 40 -5.26 -4.04 20.64
C ARG A 40 -4.50 -3.77 19.33
N LEU A 41 -3.37 -4.44 19.12
CA LEU A 41 -2.47 -4.21 17.98
C LEU A 41 -2.48 -5.44 17.07
N THR A 42 -3.02 -5.30 15.86
CA THR A 42 -3.01 -6.38 14.88
C THR A 42 -1.77 -6.28 13.98
N ILE A 43 -1.30 -7.43 13.49
CA ILE A 43 -0.20 -7.50 12.51
C ILE A 43 -0.49 -6.59 11.30
N ALA A 44 -1.75 -6.59 10.83
CA ALA A 44 -2.19 -5.73 9.74
C ALA A 44 -2.05 -4.24 10.06
N ARG A 45 -2.43 -3.80 11.28
CA ARG A 45 -2.25 -2.40 11.69
C ARG A 45 -0.79 -2.00 11.84
N ILE A 46 0.06 -2.90 12.35
CA ILE A 46 1.50 -2.66 12.43
C ILE A 46 2.08 -2.48 11.03
N ALA A 47 1.69 -3.35 10.08
CA ALA A 47 2.13 -3.27 8.69
C ALA A 47 1.64 -1.99 8.01
N GLU A 48 0.36 -1.64 8.14
CA GLU A 48 -0.22 -0.41 7.57
C GLU A 48 0.49 0.85 8.10
N ALA A 49 0.68 0.95 9.42
CA ALA A 49 1.38 2.07 10.02
C ALA A 49 2.85 2.15 9.59
N GLY A 50 3.54 1.01 9.53
CA GLY A 50 4.93 0.94 9.10
C GLY A 50 5.12 1.35 7.64
N ILE A 51 4.26 0.83 6.75
CA ILE A 51 4.27 1.18 5.33
C ILE A 51 4.00 2.68 5.15
N ARG A 52 3.01 3.23 5.86
CA ARG A 52 2.70 4.66 5.80
C ARG A 52 3.87 5.53 6.22
N LEU A 53 4.50 5.25 7.36
CA LEU A 53 5.67 5.99 7.85
C LEU A 53 6.86 5.88 6.89
N ALA A 54 7.07 4.70 6.31
CA ALA A 54 8.12 4.50 5.32
C ALA A 54 7.87 5.33 4.05
N ILE A 55 6.63 5.34 3.54
CA ILE A 55 6.26 6.18 2.38
C ILE A 55 6.45 7.65 2.71
N GLU A 56 5.96 8.13 3.86
CA GLU A 56 6.13 9.54 4.28
C GLU A 56 7.61 9.94 4.40
N GLN A 57 8.49 9.01 4.79
CA GLN A 57 9.93 9.25 4.85
C GLN A 57 10.54 9.33 3.45
N VAL A 58 10.13 8.44 2.55
CA VAL A 58 10.60 8.41 1.15
C VAL A 58 10.09 9.63 0.38
N GLU A 59 8.83 10.03 0.57
CA GLU A 59 8.26 11.25 -0.04
C GLU A 59 8.97 12.52 0.44
N ARG A 60 9.33 12.58 1.73
CA ARG A 60 10.13 13.70 2.25
C ARG A 60 11.52 13.76 1.62
N ASP A 61 12.18 12.61 1.45
CA ASP A 61 13.50 12.53 0.83
C ASP A 61 13.46 12.86 -0.68
N ASN A 62 12.38 12.46 -1.35
CA ASN A 62 12.13 12.72 -2.78
C ASN A 62 11.68 14.16 -3.09
N GLY A 63 11.46 14.99 -2.07
CA GLY A 63 11.06 16.40 -2.23
C GLY A 63 9.56 16.64 -2.40
N GLY A 64 8.71 15.67 -2.04
CA GLY A 64 7.26 15.81 -2.07
C GLY A 64 6.53 14.48 -2.29
N ALA A 65 5.21 14.52 -2.16
CA ALA A 65 4.35 13.35 -2.40
C ALA A 65 4.51 12.83 -3.82
N TYR A 66 4.51 11.51 -3.99
CA TYR A 66 4.58 10.92 -5.33
C TYR A 66 3.30 11.27 -6.11
N PRO A 67 3.41 11.64 -7.41
CA PRO A 67 2.24 11.87 -8.23
C PRO A 67 1.36 10.62 -8.25
N ARG A 68 0.04 10.82 -8.19
CA ARG A 68 -0.93 9.73 -8.24
C ARG A 68 -0.72 8.95 -9.54
N ARG A 69 -0.45 7.66 -9.42
CA ARG A 69 -0.31 6.71 -10.54
C ARG A 69 -1.39 6.96 -11.61
N GLU A 70 -0.96 7.32 -12.84
CA GLU A 70 -1.85 7.59 -13.99
C GLU A 70 -2.48 6.31 -14.57
N ALA A 71 -1.96 5.14 -14.20
CA ALA A 71 -2.53 3.84 -14.52
C ALA A 71 -2.35 2.86 -13.35
N GLU A 72 -3.27 1.89 -13.25
CA GLU A 72 -3.14 0.74 -12.36
C GLU A 72 -1.87 -0.03 -12.74
N LEU A 73 -1.06 -0.42 -11.75
CA LEU A 73 0.13 -1.24 -12.00
C LEU A 73 -0.33 -2.61 -12.52
N LEU A 74 -0.35 -2.77 -13.84
CA LEU A 74 -0.43 -4.07 -14.50
C LEU A 74 0.64 -4.96 -13.87
N GLY A 75 0.19 -6.05 -13.26
CA GLY A 75 1.00 -6.88 -12.38
C GLY A 75 2.42 -7.12 -12.86
N GLY A 76 3.39 -6.77 -12.00
CA GLY A 76 4.58 -7.58 -11.81
C GLY A 76 5.86 -7.22 -12.56
N ARG A 77 5.88 -6.39 -13.62
CA ARG A 77 7.15 -5.99 -14.26
C ARG A 77 7.13 -4.61 -14.92
N PRO A 78 8.09 -3.72 -14.63
CA PRO A 78 8.34 -2.56 -15.47
C PRO A 78 8.79 -3.02 -16.86
N ILE A 79 8.05 -2.58 -17.88
CA ILE A 79 8.37 -2.75 -19.30
C ILE A 79 9.38 -1.66 -19.66
N LYS A 80 10.50 -2.06 -20.28
CA LYS A 80 11.41 -1.16 -20.98
C LYS A 80 11.03 -1.15 -22.45
#